data_AF-A0AA38ZQM9-F1
#
_entry.id   AF-A0AA38ZQM9-F1
#
_cell.length_a   1.000
_cell.length_b   1.000
_cell.length_c   1.000
_cell.angle_alpha   90.00
_cell.angle_beta   90.00
_cell.angle_gamma   90.00
#
_symmetry.space_group_name_H-M   'P 1'
#
loop_
_entity.id
_entity.type
_entity.pdbx_description
1 polymer ?
#
loop_
_entity_poly.entity_id
_entity_poly.type
_entity_poly.pdbx_seq_one_letter_code
_entity_poly.pdbx_strand_id
1 'polypeptide(L)'
;MAKGIGLAHPLSSLPLHFVLYAPECPFNLISISKITRTLNCSITFSDKSVILQDRSTGKTIGIERESQGLYHLTSPSSPAACISTDAPLLIHSRLGHPTLSKFRKLVPHFSTLSSLACESC
;
A
#
# COMPACT_ATOMS: atom_id res chain seq x y z
N MET A 1 12.75 -10.45 -2.09
CA MET A 1 12.04 -10.58 -0.79
C MET A 1 11.18 -9.33 -0.58
N ALA A 2 9.87 -9.48 -0.39
CA ALA A 2 8.99 -8.35 -0.13
C ALA A 2 9.18 -7.81 1.29
N LYS A 3 9.25 -6.48 1.45
CA LYS A 3 9.77 -5.84 2.68
C LYS A 3 8.97 -4.58 3.02
N GLY A 4 7.72 -4.73 3.45
CA GLY A 4 6.93 -3.63 4.02
C GLY A 4 5.42 -3.83 3.92
N ILE A 5 4.71 -3.36 4.95
CA ILE A 5 3.24 -3.28 5.01
C ILE A 5 2.88 -1.79 4.82
N GLY A 6 2.12 -1.45 3.78
CA GLY A 6 1.67 -0.10 3.45
C GLY A 6 0.15 0.07 3.48
N LEU A 7 -0.31 1.31 3.36
CA LEU A 7 -1.72 1.69 3.19
C LEU A 7 -1.94 2.18 1.75
N ALA A 8 -3.04 1.78 1.12
CA ALA A 8 -3.47 2.35 -0.17
C ALA A 8 -4.95 2.73 -0.11
N HIS A 9 -5.32 3.76 -0.89
CA HIS A 9 -6.70 4.21 -1.04
C HIS A 9 -7.20 4.00 -2.49
N PRO A 10 -7.34 2.74 -2.94
CA PRO A 10 -7.77 2.44 -4.30
C PRO A 10 -9.30 2.55 -4.51
N LEU A 11 -10.10 2.77 -3.46
CA LEU A 11 -11.50 3.17 -3.57
C LEU A 11 -11.70 4.42 -2.70
N SER A 12 -12.38 5.45 -3.21
CA SER A 12 -12.62 6.72 -2.50
C SER A 12 -13.38 6.58 -1.17
N SER A 13 -13.95 5.40 -0.89
CA SER A 13 -14.72 5.10 0.31
C SER A 13 -14.09 4.04 1.23
N LEU A 14 -12.92 3.46 0.91
CA LEU A 14 -12.40 2.34 1.69
C LEU A 14 -10.86 2.31 1.76
N PRO A 15 -10.25 2.69 2.90
CA PRO A 15 -8.82 2.57 3.10
C PRO A 15 -8.43 1.09 3.18
N LEU A 16 -7.55 0.63 2.27
CA LEU A 16 -6.96 -0.70 2.37
C LEU A 16 -5.71 -0.63 3.24
N HIS A 17 -5.83 -1.16 4.45
CA HIS A 17 -4.68 -1.48 5.27
C HIS A 17 -4.04 -2.78 4.75
N PHE A 18 -2.70 -2.88 4.75
CA PHE A 18 -1.91 -4.09 4.47
C PHE A 18 -1.56 -4.40 3.00
N VAL A 19 -1.11 -3.39 2.27
CA VAL A 19 -0.44 -3.54 0.96
C VAL A 19 1.00 -4.02 1.15
N LEU A 20 1.44 -5.01 0.36
CA LEU A 20 2.83 -5.46 0.37
C LEU A 20 3.64 -4.64 -0.66
N TYR A 21 4.60 -3.86 -0.18
CA TYR A 21 5.50 -3.08 -1.04
C TYR A 21 6.68 -3.95 -1.49
N ALA A 22 6.83 -4.11 -2.80
CA ALA A 22 7.98 -4.75 -3.42
C ALA A 22 8.75 -3.67 -4.21
N PRO A 23 9.98 -3.31 -3.82
CA PRO A 23 10.68 -2.11 -4.33
C PRO A 23 11.03 -2.15 -5.82
N GLU A 24 11.05 -3.33 -6.45
CA GLU A 24 11.23 -3.49 -7.90
C GLU A 24 9.90 -3.81 -8.63
N CYS A 25 8.79 -3.87 -7.90
CA CYS A 25 7.46 -4.05 -8.48
C CYS A 25 6.82 -2.67 -8.63
N PRO A 26 6.43 -2.25 -9.84
CA PRO A 26 5.69 -0.99 -10.02
C PRO A 26 4.27 -1.06 -9.42
N PHE A 27 3.85 -2.22 -8.89
CA PHE A 27 2.52 -2.47 -8.36
C PHE A 27 2.53 -2.82 -6.88
N ASN A 28 1.51 -2.30 -6.20
CA ASN A 28 1.14 -2.64 -4.85
C ASN A 28 0.39 -3.97 -4.83
N LEU A 29 0.86 -4.95 -4.05
CA LEU A 29 0.19 -6.25 -3.95
C LEU A 29 -0.84 -6.26 -2.81
N ILE A 30 -2.04 -6.77 -3.10
CA ILE A 30 -3.11 -6.96 -2.13
C ILE A 30 -3.22 -8.45 -1.78
N SER A 31 -3.27 -8.76 -0.50
CA SER A 31 -3.50 -10.13 -0.02
C SER A 31 -4.98 -10.50 -0.07
N ILE A 32 -5.34 -11.53 -0.85
CA ILE A 32 -6.72 -12.06 -0.96
C ILE A 32 -7.28 -12.46 0.40
N SER A 33 -6.51 -13.18 1.21
CA SER A 33 -6.98 -13.67 2.51
C SER A 33 -7.23 -12.53 3.51
N LYS A 34 -6.49 -11.42 3.41
CA LYS A 34 -6.74 -10.23 4.24
C LYS A 34 -7.97 -9.47 3.77
N ILE A 35 -8.06 -9.13 2.48
CA ILE A 35 -9.18 -8.32 1.97
C ILE A 35 -10.53 -9.02 2.14
N THR A 36 -10.59 -10.34 1.91
CA THR A 36 -11.82 -11.13 2.12
C THR A 36 -12.27 -11.14 3.57
N ARG A 37 -11.35 -11.17 4.53
CA ARG A 37 -11.65 -11.09 5.97
C ARG A 37 -12.06 -9.68 6.39
N THR A 38 -11.31 -8.66 5.98
CA THR A 38 -11.58 -7.26 6.35
C THR A 38 -12.93 -6.78 5.83
N LEU A 39 -13.30 -7.16 4.60
CA LEU A 39 -14.54 -6.71 3.96
C LEU A 39 -15.70 -7.71 4.09
N ASN A 40 -15.48 -8.85 4.75
CA ASN A 40 -16.41 -9.98 4.74
C ASN A 40 -16.97 -10.29 3.34
N CYS A 41 -16.07 -10.33 2.36
CA CYS A 41 -16.43 -10.47 0.94
C CYS A 41 -15.91 -11.78 0.34
N SER A 42 -16.58 -12.23 -0.72
CA SER A 42 -16.06 -13.22 -1.66
C SER A 42 -15.45 -12.53 -2.87
N ILE A 43 -14.44 -13.18 -3.46
CA ILE A 43 -13.77 -12.69 -4.67
C ILE A 43 -13.90 -13.74 -5.76
N THR A 44 -14.44 -13.33 -6.90
CA THR A 44 -14.61 -14.18 -8.09
C THR A 44 -13.74 -13.67 -9.21
N PHE A 45 -12.88 -14.53 -9.74
CA PHE A 45 -11.99 -14.22 -10.86
C PHE A 45 -12.56 -14.76 -12.17
N SER A 46 -12.37 -14.00 -13.24
CA SER A 46 -12.58 -14.39 -14.64
C SER A 46 -11.37 -13.99 -15.47
N ASP A 47 -11.31 -14.42 -16.73
CA ASP A 47 -10.23 -14.05 -17.66
C ASP A 47 -10.09 -12.52 -17.87
N LYS A 48 -11.15 -11.74 -17.63
CA LYS A 48 -11.18 -10.30 -17.93
C LYS A 48 -11.38 -9.40 -16.70
N SER A 49 -11.85 -9.96 -15.59
CA SER A 49 -12.23 -9.16 -14.43
C SER A 49 -12.24 -9.95 -13.14
N VAL A 50 -12.19 -9.21 -12.03
CA VAL A 50 -12.44 -9.71 -10.70
C VAL A 50 -13.60 -8.97 -10.07
N ILE A 51 -14.45 -9.69 -9.36
CA ILE A 51 -15.64 -9.17 -8.69
C ILE A 51 -15.49 -9.40 -7.20
N LEU A 52 -15.64 -8.33 -6.41
CA LEU A 52 -15.72 -8.39 -4.96
C LEU A 52 -17.20 -8.30 -4.57
N GLN A 53 -17.71 -9.29 -3.85
CA GLN A 53 -19.11 -9.37 -3.46
C GLN A 53 -19.23 -9.49 -1.94
N ASP A 54 -20.03 -8.61 -1.33
CA ASP A 54 -20.32 -8.67 0.09
C ASP A 54 -21.10 -9.94 0.41
N ARG A 55 -20.61 -10.74 1.37
CA ARG A 55 -21.21 -12.04 1.66
C ARG A 55 -22.51 -11.95 2.46
N SER A 56 -22.73 -10.84 3.17
CA SER A 56 -23.94 -10.66 3.98
C SER A 56 -25.15 -10.22 3.16
N THR A 57 -24.92 -9.41 2.12
CA THR A 57 -25.96 -8.79 1.30
C THR A 57 -26.00 -9.36 -0.12
N GLY A 58 -24.95 -10.03 -0.57
CA GLY A 58 -24.79 -10.45 -1.97
C GLY A 58 -24.52 -9.28 -2.92
N LYS A 59 -24.32 -8.06 -2.42
CA LYS A 59 -24.11 -6.88 -3.25
C LYS A 59 -22.66 -6.79 -3.72
N THR A 60 -22.47 -6.40 -4.99
CA THR A 60 -21.13 -6.11 -5.53
C THR A 60 -20.53 -4.88 -4.84
N ILE A 61 -19.36 -5.07 -4.24
CA ILE A 61 -18.54 -4.02 -3.62
C ILE A 61 -17.70 -3.32 -4.68
N GLY A 62 -17.14 -4.08 -5.62
CA GLY A 62 -16.29 -3.55 -6.69
C GLY A 62 -16.09 -4.54 -7.83
N ILE A 63 -15.80 -4.01 -9.01
CA ILE A 63 -15.44 -4.77 -10.22
C ILE A 63 -14.15 -4.17 -10.74
N GLU A 64 -13.13 -5.00 -10.91
CA GLU A 64 -11.81 -4.58 -11.36
C GLU A 64 -11.42 -5.35 -12.61
N ARG A 65 -10.66 -4.71 -13.49
CA ARG A 65 -10.31 -5.31 -14.79
C ARG A 65 -8.94 -5.95 -14.75
N GLU A 66 -8.81 -7.02 -15.51
CA GLU A 66 -7.53 -7.56 -15.91
C GLU A 66 -6.84 -6.57 -16.86
N SER A 67 -5.53 -6.42 -16.68
CA SER A 67 -4.63 -5.65 -17.53
C SER A 67 -3.23 -6.23 -17.40
N GLN A 68 -2.66 -6.73 -18.50
CA GLN A 68 -1.26 -7.19 -18.57
C GLN A 68 -0.90 -8.31 -17.57
N GLY A 69 -1.83 -9.22 -17.31
CA GLY A 69 -1.67 -10.35 -16.38
C GLY A 69 -1.96 -9.99 -14.92
N LEU A 70 -2.43 -8.78 -14.63
CA LEU A 70 -2.76 -8.29 -13.28
C LEU A 70 -4.17 -7.73 -13.22
N TYR A 71 -4.82 -7.83 -12.05
CA TYR A 71 -6.10 -7.18 -11.80
C TYR A 71 -5.85 -5.83 -11.12
N HIS A 72 -6.20 -4.74 -11.80
CA HIS A 72 -5.92 -3.39 -11.33
C HIS A 72 -7.09 -2.85 -10.50
N LEU A 73 -6.86 -2.60 -9.20
CA LEU A 73 -7.81 -1.89 -8.36
C LEU A 73 -7.77 -0.39 -8.71
N THR A 74 -8.75 0.10 -9.47
CA THR A 74 -8.68 1.47 -10.02
C THR A 74 -9.37 2.46 -9.09
N SER A 75 -8.60 3.31 -8.40
CA SER A 75 -9.15 4.49 -7.73
C SER A 75 -9.61 5.53 -8.73
N PRO A 76 -10.78 6.16 -8.53
CA PRO A 76 -11.11 7.37 -9.25
C PRO A 76 -10.12 8.46 -8.80
N SER A 77 -9.16 8.77 -9.67
CA SER A 77 -8.34 9.99 -9.66
C SER A 77 -7.63 10.35 -8.34
N SER A 78 -6.54 9.68 -8.03
CA SER A 78 -5.32 10.31 -7.49
C SER A 78 -4.18 9.30 -7.57
N PRO A 79 -2.92 9.70 -7.83
CA PRO A 79 -1.81 8.80 -7.60
C PRO A 79 -1.83 8.49 -6.11
N ALA A 80 -2.35 7.32 -5.74
CA ALA A 80 -2.26 6.80 -4.40
C ALA A 80 -0.80 6.41 -4.16
N ALA A 81 0.04 7.43 -3.94
CA ALA A 81 1.32 7.25 -3.32
C ALA A 81 1.03 6.59 -1.96
N CYS A 82 1.44 5.34 -1.81
CA CYS A 82 1.37 4.69 -0.52
C CYS A 82 2.16 5.53 0.48
N ILE A 83 1.47 6.11 1.45
CA ILE A 83 2.11 6.71 2.61
C ILE A 83 2.63 5.54 3.42
N SER A 84 3.90 5.17 3.20
CA SER A 84 4.59 4.27 4.10
C SER A 84 4.65 4.95 5.46
N THR A 85 3.98 4.39 6.45
CA THR A 85 4.21 4.72 7.87
C THR A 85 5.51 4.07 8.34
N ASP A 86 6.56 4.05 7.50
CA ASP A 86 7.87 3.58 7.91
C ASP A 86 8.34 4.48 9.05
N ALA A 87 8.68 3.86 10.18
CA ALA A 87 9.29 4.56 11.29
C ALA A 87 10.51 5.36 10.77
N PRO A 88 10.73 6.61 11.22
CA PRO A 88 11.81 7.48 10.75
C PRO A 88 13.18 6.78 10.63
N LEU A 89 13.43 5.85 11.56
CA LEU A 89 14.65 5.06 11.67
C LEU A 89 14.85 4.08 10.50
N LEU A 90 13.77 3.47 10.00
CA LEU A 90 13.82 2.56 8.85
C LEU A 90 14.21 3.28 7.57
N ILE A 91 13.61 4.44 7.30
CA ILE A 91 13.93 5.22 6.10
C ILE A 91 15.35 5.77 6.21
N HIS A 92 15.76 6.20 7.40
CA HIS A 92 17.13 6.64 7.64
C HIS A 92 18.17 5.54 7.35
N SER A 93 17.97 4.32 7.85
CA SER A 93 18.88 3.20 7.56
C SER A 93 18.90 2.85 6.07
N ARG A 94 17.75 2.89 5.38
CA ARG A 94 17.67 2.59 3.93
C ARG A 94 18.36 3.64 3.05
N LEU A 95 18.37 4.90 3.47
CA LEU A 95 19.04 5.99 2.75
C LEU A 95 20.56 6.05 3.02
N GLY A 96 21.11 5.06 3.71
CA GLY A 96 22.54 5.00 4.01
C GLY A 96 22.94 5.92 5.15
N HIS A 97 22.13 5.97 6.21
CA HIS A 97 22.45 6.73 7.43
C HIS A 97 22.75 8.22 7.16
N PRO A 98 21.88 8.93 6.41
CA PRO A 98 22.10 10.34 6.12
C PRO A 98 21.99 11.16 7.41
N THR A 99 22.77 12.24 7.50
CA THR A 99 22.62 13.20 8.60
C THR A 99 21.17 13.70 8.69
N LEU A 100 20.70 14.00 9.91
CA LEU A 100 19.33 14.46 10.15
C LEU A 100 18.91 15.61 9.21
N SER A 101 19.83 16.54 8.93
CA SER A 101 19.62 17.64 7.99
C SER A 101 19.37 17.20 6.53
N LYS A 102 20.08 16.18 6.05
CA LYS A 102 19.89 15.58 4.71
C LYS A 102 18.63 14.73 4.68
N PHE A 103 18.38 13.97 5.75
CA PHE A 103 17.18 13.15 5.90
C PHE A 103 15.88 13.97 5.79
N ARG A 104 15.79 15.11 6.49
CA ARG A 104 14.63 16.02 6.41
C ARG A 104 14.38 16.59 5.01
N LYS A 105 15.43 16.78 4.21
CA LYS A 105 15.32 17.26 2.82
C LYS A 105 14.87 16.16 1.87
N LEU A 106 15.35 14.93 2.08
CA LEU A 106 14.99 13.77 1.28
C LEU A 106 13.58 13.24 1.59
N VAL A 107 13.12 13.44 2.83
CA VAL A 107 11.82 12.95 3.31
C VAL A 107 11.05 14.09 4.01
N PRO A 108 10.39 14.99 3.25
CA PRO A 108 9.74 16.19 3.78
C PRO A 108 8.68 15.92 4.86
N HIS A 109 8.09 14.73 4.85
CA HIS A 109 7.13 14.25 5.85
C HIS A 109 7.72 14.21 7.27
N PHE A 110 9.06 14.07 7.42
CA PHE A 110 9.76 14.07 8.71
C PHE A 110 10.54 15.36 8.97
N SER A 111 10.16 16.47 8.32
CA SER A 111 10.82 17.78 8.48
C SER A 111 10.83 18.29 9.93
N THR A 112 9.84 17.91 10.74
CA THR A 112 9.71 18.29 12.17
C THR A 112 10.46 17.34 13.11
N LEU A 113 11.05 16.24 12.62
CA LEU A 113 11.70 15.24 13.45
C LEU A 113 12.93 15.82 14.16
N SER A 114 12.88 15.98 15.49
CA SER A 114 13.90 16.65 16.28
C SER A 114 15.18 15.83 16.47
N SER A 115 15.05 14.51 16.62
CA SER A 115 16.16 13.59 16.84
C SER A 115 15.89 12.22 16.21
N LEU A 116 16.95 11.50 15.92
CA LEU A 116 16.89 10.12 15.47
C LEU A 116 17.99 9.33 16.18
N ALA A 117 17.62 8.41 17.07
CA ALA A 117 18.55 7.50 17.70
C ALA A 117 18.83 6.33 16.74
N CYS A 118 20.01 6.30 16.13
CA CYS A 118 20.44 5.20 15.29
C CYS A 118 21.70 4.57 15.87
N GLU A 119 21.68 3.27 16.12
CA GLU A 119 22.79 2.54 16.73
C GLU A 119 24.04 2.46 15.83
N SER A 120 23.91 2.77 14.54
CA SER A 120 25.01 2.70 13.56
C SER A 120 25.55 4.07 13.13
N CYS A 121 25.13 5.17 13.79
CA CYS A 121 25.53 6.55 13.46
C CYS A 121 26.35 7.21 14.57
#